data_AF-A0A846EKA8-F1
#
_entry.id   AF-A0A846EKA8-F1
#
_cell.length_a   1.000
_cell.length_b   1.000
_cell.length_c   1.000
_cell.angle_alpha   90.00
_cell.angle_beta   90.00
_cell.angle_gamma   90.00
#
_symmetry.space_group_name_H-M   'P 1'
#
loop_
_entity.id
_entity.type
_entity.pdbx_description
1 polymer ?
#
loop_
_entity_poly.entity_id
_entity_poly.type
_entity_poly.pdbx_seq_one_letter_code
_entity_poly.pdbx_strand_id
1 'polypeptide(L)'
;MDIKLAEISQEINNLPEEAQILLIDFIQLLKKRYPQPENITTSQPHPLNTFIEKYGAWEDERTAEEIVKEIYDSRTISNSDISL
;
A
#
# COMPACT_ATOMS: atom_id res chain seq x y z
N MET A 1 -2.50 -3.81 34.27
CA MET A 1 -1.13 -3.60 33.73
C MET A 1 -0.86 -2.09 33.56
N ASP A 2 -1.83 -1.25 33.89
CA ASP A 2 -1.92 0.18 33.57
C ASP A 2 -1.23 1.08 34.59
N ILE A 3 -1.06 0.59 35.83
CA ILE A 3 -0.41 1.31 36.93
C ILE A 3 1.03 1.68 36.56
N LYS A 4 1.75 0.77 35.88
CA LYS A 4 3.13 1.00 35.44
C LYS A 4 3.26 2.10 34.41
N LEU A 5 2.26 2.29 33.53
CA LEU A 5 2.32 3.29 32.47
C LEU A 5 2.13 4.71 33.01
N ALA A 6 1.25 4.86 34.01
CA ALA A 6 1.03 6.13 34.70
C ALA A 6 2.27 6.57 35.50
N GLU A 7 2.91 5.63 36.20
CA GLU A 7 4.16 5.87 36.94
C GLU A 7 5.30 6.31 35.99
N ILE A 8 5.48 5.62 34.87
CA ILE A 8 6.49 5.96 33.86
C ILE A 8 6.23 7.36 33.26
N SER A 9 4.98 7.71 32.97
CA SER A 9 4.63 9.04 32.48
C SER A 9 5.01 10.13 33.48
N GLN A 10 4.76 9.89 34.76
CA GLN A 10 5.10 10.82 35.83
C GLN A 10 6.62 10.95 35.99
N GLU A 11 7.39 9.87 35.85
CA GLU A 11 8.86 9.91 35.84
C GLU A 11 9.40 10.71 34.65
N ILE A 12 8.84 10.52 33.44
CA ILE A 12 9.21 11.28 32.24
C ILE A 12 8.96 12.78 32.43
N ASN A 13 7.84 13.16 33.02
CA ASN A 13 7.51 14.59 33.25
C ASN A 13 8.39 15.24 34.34
N ASN A 14 8.95 14.44 35.26
CA ASN A 14 9.85 14.92 36.30
C ASN A 14 11.32 15.05 35.82
N LEU A 15 11.65 14.55 34.63
CA LEU A 15 12.98 14.68 34.04
C LEU A 15 13.23 16.10 33.51
N PRO A 16 14.50 16.54 33.42
CA PRO A 16 14.86 17.80 32.78
C PRO A 16 14.40 17.86 31.32
N GLU A 17 14.17 19.07 30.81
CA GLU A 17 13.63 19.32 29.47
C GLU A 17 14.53 18.70 28.38
N GLU A 18 15.85 18.75 28.55
CA GLU A 18 16.83 18.15 27.64
C GLU A 18 16.68 16.62 27.56
N ALA A 19 16.39 15.97 28.68
CA ALA A 19 16.19 14.52 28.73
C ALA A 19 14.84 14.10 28.14
N GLN A 20 13.79 14.93 28.30
CA GLN A 20 12.49 14.70 27.67
C GLN A 20 12.60 14.80 26.14
N ILE A 21 13.32 15.80 25.63
CA ILE A 21 13.59 15.96 24.19
C ILE A 21 14.31 14.72 23.64
N LEU A 22 15.35 14.24 24.35
CA LEU A 22 16.07 13.04 23.95
C LEU A 22 15.16 11.80 23.88
N LEU A 23 14.25 11.64 24.86
CA LEU A 23 13.27 10.56 24.85
C LEU A 23 12.31 10.66 23.67
N ILE A 24 11.87 11.87 23.31
CA ILE A 24 11.03 12.11 22.13
C ILE A 24 11.77 11.69 20.86
N ASP A 25 13.04 12.07 20.71
CA ASP A 25 13.87 11.69 19.56
C ASP A 25 14.06 10.16 19.49
N PHE A 26 14.29 9.51 20.62
CA PHE A 26 14.36 8.04 20.69
C PHE A 26 13.04 7.39 20.30
N ILE A 27 11.90 7.90 20.75
CA ILE A 27 10.57 7.40 20.37
C ILE A 27 10.37 7.56 18.85
N GLN A 28 10.75 8.69 18.27
CA GLN A 28 10.68 8.89 16.82
C GLN A 28 11.57 7.91 16.06
N LEU A 29 12.80 7.67 16.54
CA LEU A 29 13.72 6.70 15.96
C LEU A 29 13.16 5.28 16.01
N LEU A 30 12.55 4.89 17.14
CA LEU A 30 11.90 3.60 17.30
C LEU A 30 10.70 3.46 16.37
N LYS A 31 9.85 4.49 16.25
CA LYS A 31 8.73 4.51 15.29
C LYS A 31 9.20 4.37 13.84
N LYS A 32 10.36 4.94 13.49
CA LYS A 32 10.96 4.81 12.15
C LYS A 32 11.52 3.40 11.89
N ARG A 33 12.12 2.75 12.89
CA ARG A 33 12.70 1.40 12.76
C ARG A 33 11.66 0.29 12.82
N TYR A 34 10.60 0.48 13.58
CA TYR A 34 9.51 -0.46 13.74
C TYR A 34 8.20 0.22 13.32
N PRO A 35 8.01 0.48 12.01
CA PRO A 35 6.71 0.95 11.54
C PRO A 35 5.67 -0.10 11.94
N GLN A 36 4.77 0.26 12.85
CA GLN A 36 3.68 -0.63 13.24
C GLN A 36 2.84 -0.96 11.99
N PRO A 37 2.46 -2.23 11.77
CA PRO A 37 1.56 -2.60 10.67
C PRO A 37 0.12 -2.11 10.88
N GLU A 38 -0.19 -1.47 12.01
CA GLU A 38 -1.55 -1.09 12.40
C GLU A 38 -2.11 0.13 11.65
N ASN A 39 -1.33 0.72 10.73
CA ASN A 39 -1.83 1.70 9.75
C ASN A 39 -1.21 1.45 8.37
N ILE A 40 -1.19 0.20 7.88
CA ILE A 40 -1.07 -0.05 6.43
C ILE A 40 -2.45 0.11 5.77
N THR A 41 -3.10 1.23 6.05
CA THR A 41 -4.09 1.80 5.14
C THR A 41 -3.58 3.20 4.89
N THR A 42 -3.11 3.46 3.67
CA THR A 42 -2.65 4.77 3.16
C THR A 42 -1.19 5.15 3.49
N SER A 43 -0.23 4.72 2.67
CA SER A 43 0.89 5.62 2.34
C SER A 43 1.60 5.33 1.02
N GLN A 44 1.32 4.20 0.35
CA GLN A 44 1.38 4.14 -1.11
C GLN A 44 0.20 3.31 -1.63
N PRO A 45 -0.70 3.89 -2.45
CA PRO A 45 -1.63 3.07 -3.19
C PRO A 45 -0.81 2.10 -4.02
N HIS A 46 -1.08 0.79 -3.87
CA HIS A 46 -0.51 -0.21 -4.76
C HIS A 46 -0.74 0.28 -6.21
N PRO A 47 0.22 0.13 -7.13
CA PRO A 47 0.06 0.64 -8.50
C PRO A 47 -1.25 0.22 -9.17
N LEU A 48 -1.75 -0.99 -8.83
CA LEU A 48 -3.07 -1.47 -9.26
C LEU A 48 -4.23 -0.64 -8.70
N ASN A 49 -4.17 -0.20 -7.44
CA ASN A 49 -5.23 0.63 -6.84
C ASN A 49 -5.28 2.01 -7.53
N THR A 50 -4.13 2.62 -7.81
CA THR A 50 -4.07 3.87 -8.59
C THR A 50 -4.59 3.68 -10.01
N PHE A 51 -4.32 2.53 -10.63
CA PHE A 51 -4.81 2.21 -11.97
C PHE A 51 -6.34 2.04 -12.00
N ILE A 52 -6.90 1.25 -11.07
CA ILE A 52 -8.35 1.01 -10.95
C ILE A 52 -9.08 2.32 -10.62
N GLU A 53 -8.55 3.15 -9.73
CA GLU A 53 -9.14 4.46 -9.42
C GLU A 53 -9.17 5.39 -10.65
N LYS A 54 -8.09 5.41 -11.44
CA LYS A 54 -7.96 6.32 -12.59
C LYS A 54 -8.74 5.87 -13.82
N TYR A 55 -8.79 4.56 -14.08
CA TYR A 55 -9.32 3.99 -15.33
C TYR A 55 -10.60 3.17 -15.12
N GLY A 56 -11.04 2.96 -13.88
CA GLY A 56 -12.12 2.05 -13.53
C GLY A 56 -11.67 0.59 -13.52
N ALA A 57 -12.54 -0.30 -13.02
CA ALA A 57 -12.40 -1.72 -13.29
C ALA A 57 -12.58 -1.92 -14.81
N TRP A 58 -11.75 -2.77 -15.41
CA TRP A 58 -11.92 -3.14 -16.81
C TRP A 58 -13.15 -4.06 -16.91
N GLU A 59 -14.32 -3.44 -17.07
CA GLU A 59 -15.57 -4.13 -17.31
C GLU A 59 -15.61 -4.47 -18.81
N ASP A 60 -15.34 -5.72 -19.14
CA ASP A 60 -15.57 -6.25 -20.48
C ASP A 60 -17.02 -6.75 -20.55
N GLU A 61 -17.84 -6.13 -21.41
CA GLU A 61 -19.26 -6.51 -21.59
C GLU A 61 -19.41 -7.86 -22.31
N ARG A 62 -18.32 -8.40 -22.88
CA ARG A 62 -18.30 -9.64 -23.65
C ARG A 62 -18.25 -10.85 -22.73
N THR A 63 -18.86 -11.94 -23.16
CA THR A 63 -18.74 -13.21 -22.45
C THR A 63 -17.33 -13.80 -22.60
N ALA A 64 -16.95 -14.71 -21.72
CA ALA A 64 -15.68 -15.41 -21.81
C ALA A 64 -15.53 -16.13 -23.18
N GLU A 65 -16.62 -16.66 -23.72
CA GLU A 65 -16.66 -17.34 -25.01
C GLU A 65 -16.38 -16.38 -26.18
N GLU A 66 -16.92 -15.17 -26.13
CA GLU A 66 -16.69 -14.12 -27.15
C GLU A 66 -15.23 -13.64 -27.13
N ILE A 67 -14.66 -13.45 -25.94
CA ILE A 67 -13.24 -13.09 -25.77
C ILE A 67 -12.33 -14.20 -26.32
N VAL A 68 -12.61 -15.46 -25.96
CA VAL A 68 -11.84 -16.61 -26.48
C VAL A 68 -11.92 -16.69 -28.00
N LYS A 69 -13.11 -16.46 -28.57
CA LYS A 69 -13.32 -16.45 -30.02
C LYS A 69 -12.55 -15.33 -30.70
N GLU A 70 -12.60 -14.10 -30.19
CA GLU A 70 -11.84 -12.96 -30.73
C GLU A 70 -10.32 -13.20 -30.69
N ILE A 71 -9.81 -13.77 -29.59
CA ILE A 71 -8.38 -14.11 -29.46
C ILE A 71 -7.99 -15.15 -30.52
N TYR A 72 -8.83 -16.16 -30.74
CA TYR A 72 -8.58 -17.19 -31.74
C TYR A 72 -8.64 -16.60 -33.15
N ASP A 73 -9.67 -15.80 -33.46
CA ASP A 73 -9.83 -15.13 -34.75
C ASP A 73 -8.64 -14.19 -35.04
N SER A 74 -8.17 -13.44 -34.05
CA SER A 74 -7.03 -12.52 -34.18
C SER A 74 -5.68 -13.23 -34.34
N ARG A 75 -5.52 -14.41 -33.73
CA ARG A 75 -4.29 -15.21 -33.79
C ARG A 75 -4.25 -16.18 -34.97
N THR A 76 -5.38 -16.42 -35.62
CA THR A 76 -5.51 -17.31 -36.79
C THR A 76 -5.55 -16.56 -38.12
N ILE A 77 -5.41 -15.22 -38.11
CA ILE A 77 -4.98 -14.49 -39.31
C ILE A 77 -3.56 -14.97 -39.62
N SER A 78 -3.48 -15.93 -40.54
CA SER A 78 -2.25 -16.41 -41.13
C SER A 78 -1.46 -15.22 -41.65
N ASN A 79 -0.18 -15.12 -41.28
CA ASN A 79 0.77 -14.11 -41.76
C ASN A 79 1.04 -14.18 -43.29
N SER A 80 0.23 -14.94 -44.04
CA SER A 80 0.35 -15.21 -45.47
C SER A 80 -0.18 -14.08 -46.37
N ASP A 81 -0.94 -13.12 -45.82
CA ASP A 81 -1.56 -12.04 -46.61
C ASP A 81 -0.87 -10.67 -46.44
N ILE A 82 0.30 -10.62 -45.78
CA ILE A 82 1.16 -9.43 -45.81
C ILE A 82 1.99 -9.50 -47.09
N SER A 83 1.38 -9.11 -48.22
CA SER A 83 2.14 -8.86 -49.45
C SER A 83 2.98 -7.59 -49.29
N LEU A 84 4.31 -7.75 -49.37
CA LEU A 84 5.31 -6.69 -49.49
C LEU A 84 5.29 -6.06 -50.89
#